data_AF-A0A133U3J4-F1
#
_entry.id   AF-A0A133U3J4-F1
#
_cell.length_a   1.000
_cell.length_b   1.000
_cell.length_c   1.000
_cell.angle_alpha   90.00
_cell.angle_beta   90.00
_cell.angle_gamma   90.00
#
_symmetry.space_group_name_H-M   'P 1'
#
loop_
_entity.id
_entity.type
_entity.pdbx_description
1 polymer ?
#
loop_
_entity_poly.entity_id
_entity_poly.type
_entity_poly.pdbx_seq_one_letter_code
_entity_poly.pdbx_strand_id
1 'polypeptide(L)'
;MKPRIGLLRMLTSSFAFLLAIYSFVQTSLYVWLGNIIKEATNFLPIQGIVPLILLTLAIALVFLVTIFSSEAYPKLFYLISLLLYLPAVLSHSGLNWLNIINVELSTELPYNITLIIGLAIISGYLLLLAFNRAEETYTELVTRGATEEQASKAAWIKIKYSTFLITLSGLLAFLIFPLSTLLAPNLKNILTIIPISHIVVGFLVALLISLSALFYLISSKE
;
A
#
# COMPACT_ATOMS: atom_id res chain seq x y z
N MET A 1 -6.05 -24.27 -6.81
CA MET A 1 -5.27 -23.01 -6.61
C MET A 1 -6.14 -21.76 -6.50
N LYS A 2 -7.09 -21.55 -7.42
CA LYS A 2 -8.02 -20.39 -7.44
C LYS A 2 -8.67 -19.99 -6.10
N PRO A 3 -9.25 -20.90 -5.28
CA PRO A 3 -9.95 -20.46 -4.06
C PRO A 3 -9.00 -19.89 -2.99
N ARG A 4 -7.76 -20.37 -2.91
CA ARG A 4 -6.78 -19.88 -1.92
C ARG A 4 -6.24 -18.50 -2.29
N ILE A 5 -6.01 -18.24 -3.58
CA ILE A 5 -5.53 -16.94 -4.05
C ILE A 5 -6.63 -15.89 -3.96
N GLY A 6 -7.88 -16.25 -4.26
CA GLY A 6 -9.03 -15.37 -4.06
C GLY A 6 -9.16 -14.89 -2.62
N LEU A 7 -9.04 -15.80 -1.64
CA LEU A 7 -9.08 -15.44 -0.23
C LEU A 7 -7.91 -14.53 0.19
N LEU A 8 -6.69 -14.82 -0.27
CA LEU A 8 -5.54 -13.95 0.01
C LEU A 8 -5.71 -12.55 -0.57
N ARG A 9 -6.19 -12.44 -1.82
CA ARG A 9 -6.51 -11.16 -2.44
C ARG A 9 -7.53 -10.39 -1.62
N MET A 10 -8.61 -11.05 -1.19
CA MET A 10 -9.68 -10.44 -0.40
C MET A 10 -9.14 -9.91 0.93
N LEU A 11 -8.33 -10.70 1.64
CA LEU A 11 -7.74 -10.29 2.91
C LEU A 11 -6.77 -9.11 2.73
N THR A 12 -5.90 -9.18 1.73
CA THR A 12 -4.91 -8.12 1.45
C THR A 12 -5.58 -6.80 1.04
N SER A 13 -6.59 -6.84 0.16
CA SER A 13 -7.34 -5.65 -0.22
C SER A 13 -8.14 -5.10 0.97
N SER A 14 -8.91 -5.93 1.67
CA SER A 14 -9.68 -5.49 2.84
C SER A 14 -8.80 -4.80 3.88
N PHE A 15 -7.65 -5.40 4.19
CA PHE A 15 -6.72 -4.84 5.15
C PHE A 15 -6.18 -3.47 4.72
N ALA A 16 -5.72 -3.34 3.47
CA ALA A 16 -5.23 -2.07 2.93
C ALA A 16 -6.32 -0.98 2.94
N PHE A 17 -7.57 -1.34 2.61
CA PHE A 17 -8.67 -0.39 2.59
C PHE A 17 -9.05 0.08 3.98
N LEU A 18 -9.14 -0.85 4.93
CA LEU A 18 -9.48 -0.53 6.31
C LEU A 18 -8.45 0.40 6.93
N LEU A 19 -7.17 0.19 6.63
CA LEU A 19 -6.11 1.12 7.04
C LEU A 19 -6.24 2.49 6.36
N ALA A 20 -6.61 2.53 5.09
CA ALA A 20 -6.84 3.80 4.37
C ALA A 20 -8.03 4.58 4.93
N ILE A 21 -9.16 3.91 5.21
CA ILE A 21 -10.32 4.51 5.89
C ILE A 21 -9.93 4.99 7.28
N TYR A 22 -9.27 4.13 8.06
CA TYR A 22 -8.81 4.49 9.40
C TYR A 22 -7.96 5.75 9.34
N SER A 23 -7.03 5.83 8.38
CA SER A 23 -6.22 7.02 8.19
C SER A 23 -7.03 8.26 7.81
N PHE A 24 -8.04 8.11 6.95
CA PHE A 24 -8.86 9.21 6.49
C PHE A 24 -9.73 9.80 7.62
N VAL A 25 -10.36 8.94 8.41
CA VAL A 25 -11.26 9.34 9.51
C VAL A 25 -10.52 10.15 10.58
N GLN A 26 -9.19 9.97 10.69
CA GLN A 26 -8.33 10.70 11.63
C GLN A 26 -7.89 12.08 11.12
N THR A 27 -8.39 12.54 9.97
CA THR A 27 -7.99 13.82 9.36
C THR A 27 -9.05 14.91 9.48
N SER A 28 -8.62 16.17 9.53
CA SER A 28 -9.52 17.34 9.52
C SER A 28 -10.41 17.41 8.28
N LEU A 29 -9.94 16.85 7.15
CA LEU A 29 -10.71 16.77 5.91
C LEU A 29 -11.98 15.92 6.07
N TYR A 30 -11.91 14.83 6.84
CA TYR A 30 -13.08 14.02 7.16
C TYR A 30 -14.11 14.81 7.97
N VAL A 31 -13.65 15.56 8.98
CA VAL A 31 -14.51 16.42 9.80
C VAL A 31 -15.17 17.51 8.95
N TRP A 32 -14.40 18.16 8.09
CA TRP A 32 -14.89 19.20 7.18
C TRP A 32 -15.96 18.66 6.22
N LEU A 33 -15.73 17.51 5.58
CA LEU A 33 -16.72 16.84 4.73
C LEU A 33 -17.98 16.47 5.52
N GLY A 34 -17.82 15.97 6.74
CA GLY A 34 -18.94 15.64 7.62
C GLY A 34 -19.82 16.85 7.94
N ASN A 35 -19.21 18.02 8.14
CA ASN A 35 -19.93 19.28 8.39
C ASN A 35 -20.67 19.77 7.14
N ILE A 36 -20.05 19.72 5.96
CA ILE A 36 -20.72 20.07 4.69
C ILE A 36 -21.91 19.18 4.42
N ILE A 37 -21.75 17.86 4.60
CA ILE A 37 -22.85 16.92 4.41
C ILE A 37 -23.96 17.25 5.40
N LYS A 38 -23.65 17.49 6.67
CA LYS A 38 -24.63 17.86 7.68
C LYS A 38 -25.43 19.11 7.30
N GLU A 39 -24.76 20.15 6.82
CA GLU A 39 -25.39 21.40 6.36
C GLU A 39 -26.27 21.16 5.12
N ALA A 40 -25.81 20.34 4.17
CA ALA A 40 -26.58 19.98 2.99
C ALA A 40 -27.78 19.08 3.31
N THR A 41 -27.69 18.28 4.37
CA THR A 41 -28.70 17.31 4.78
C THR A 41 -29.34 17.68 6.11
N ASN A 42 -29.72 18.95 6.32
CA ASN A 42 -30.32 19.49 7.56
C ASN A 42 -31.51 18.70 8.18
N PHE A 43 -31.95 17.60 7.56
CA PHE A 43 -33.00 16.68 8.02
C PHE A 43 -32.53 15.24 8.35
N LEU A 44 -31.27 14.89 8.12
CA LEU A 44 -30.77 13.52 8.32
C LEU A 44 -29.69 13.46 9.42
N PRO A 45 -29.86 12.60 10.44
CA PRO A 45 -28.87 12.43 11.51
C PRO A 45 -27.67 11.61 11.01
N ILE A 46 -26.88 12.17 10.11
CA ILE A 46 -25.79 11.46 9.41
C ILE A 46 -24.48 11.42 10.22
N GLN A 47 -24.35 12.21 11.30
CA GLN A 47 -23.11 12.34 12.08
C GLN A 47 -22.57 11.00 12.66
N GLY A 48 -23.38 9.95 12.76
CA GLY A 48 -22.94 8.61 13.17
C GLY A 48 -22.85 7.55 12.05
N ILE A 49 -23.34 7.86 10.84
CA ILE A 49 -23.54 6.87 9.76
C ILE A 49 -22.43 6.94 8.70
N VAL A 50 -21.70 8.07 8.57
CA VAL A 50 -20.61 8.19 7.59
C VAL A 50 -19.53 7.11 7.72
N PRO A 51 -19.04 6.76 8.93
CA PRO A 51 -18.11 5.63 9.09
C PRO A 51 -18.73 4.31 8.64
N LEU A 52 -20.03 4.11 8.89
CA LEU A 52 -20.79 2.92 8.48
C LEU A 52 -20.94 2.84 6.95
N ILE A 53 -21.18 3.97 6.28
CA ILE A 53 -21.26 4.07 4.82
C ILE A 53 -19.90 3.78 4.19
N LEU A 54 -18.82 4.35 4.73
CA LEU A 54 -17.46 4.08 4.26
C LEU A 54 -17.08 2.60 4.48
N LEU A 55 -17.48 2.01 5.60
CA LEU A 55 -17.31 0.58 5.87
C LEU A 55 -18.15 -0.29 4.92
N THR A 56 -19.38 0.11 4.59
CA THR A 56 -20.24 -0.63 3.67
C THR A 56 -19.70 -0.53 2.24
N LEU A 57 -19.21 0.64 1.83
CA LEU A 57 -18.48 0.83 0.57
C LEU A 57 -17.20 0.00 0.53
N ALA A 58 -16.47 -0.11 1.64
CA ALA A 58 -15.30 -0.98 1.77
C ALA A 58 -15.66 -2.43 1.47
N ILE A 59 -16.69 -2.95 2.15
CA ILE A 59 -17.16 -4.32 2.01
C ILE A 59 -17.63 -4.57 0.58
N ALA A 60 -18.38 -3.63 -0.01
CA ALA A 60 -18.86 -3.72 -1.39
C ALA A 60 -17.71 -3.71 -2.41
N LEU A 61 -16.72 -2.82 -2.25
CA LEU A 61 -15.53 -2.74 -3.12
C LEU A 61 -14.67 -4.00 -3.02
N VAL A 62 -14.46 -4.51 -1.79
CA VAL A 62 -13.76 -5.78 -1.55
C VAL A 62 -14.49 -6.92 -2.28
N PHE A 63 -15.80 -6.99 -2.16
CA PHE A 63 -16.61 -8.01 -2.83
C PHE A 63 -16.49 -7.92 -4.36
N LEU A 64 -16.54 -6.71 -4.91
CA LEU A 64 -16.35 -6.46 -6.35
C LEU A 64 -14.95 -6.88 -6.84
N VAL A 65 -13.88 -6.56 -6.10
CA VAL A 65 -12.51 -6.98 -6.43
C VAL A 65 -12.38 -8.50 -6.41
N THR A 66 -13.05 -9.16 -5.46
CA THR A 66 -12.97 -10.62 -5.27
C THR A 66 -13.72 -11.37 -6.37
N ILE A 67 -14.85 -10.85 -6.84
CA ILE A 67 -15.69 -11.50 -7.86
C ILE A 67 -15.21 -11.19 -9.28
N PHE A 68 -14.85 -9.94 -9.57
CA PHE A 68 -14.69 -9.48 -10.96
C PHE A 68 -13.26 -9.44 -11.48
N SER A 69 -12.26 -9.78 -10.64
CA SER A 69 -10.82 -10.08 -10.84
C SER A 69 -10.06 -9.68 -12.13
N SER A 70 -10.54 -8.76 -12.95
CA SER A 70 -9.81 -8.21 -14.08
C SER A 70 -8.75 -7.25 -13.55
N GLU A 71 -7.65 -7.09 -14.28
CA GLU A 71 -6.51 -6.22 -13.91
C GLU A 71 -6.93 -4.78 -13.57
N ALA A 72 -8.08 -4.31 -14.07
CA ALA A 72 -8.60 -2.97 -13.81
C ALA A 72 -9.00 -2.74 -12.34
N TYR A 73 -9.51 -3.76 -11.65
CA TYR A 73 -10.09 -3.59 -10.31
C TYR A 73 -9.06 -3.41 -9.18
N PRO A 74 -7.93 -4.15 -9.14
CA PRO A 74 -6.86 -3.91 -8.17
C PRO A 74 -6.27 -2.50 -8.25
N LYS A 75 -6.17 -1.95 -9.47
CA LYS A 75 -5.67 -0.58 -9.69
C LYS A 75 -6.64 0.47 -9.13
N LEU A 76 -7.94 0.32 -9.40
CA LEU A 76 -8.97 1.22 -8.87
C LEU A 76 -8.98 1.19 -7.34
N PHE A 77 -8.98 -0.01 -6.76
CA PHE A 77 -8.94 -0.22 -5.32
C PHE A 77 -7.74 0.48 -4.65
N TYR A 78 -6.57 0.34 -5.25
CA TYR A 78 -5.36 0.99 -4.76
C TYR A 78 -5.42 2.51 -4.89
N LEU A 79 -5.94 3.04 -6.01
CA LEU A 79 -6.12 4.47 -6.20
C LEU A 79 -7.02 5.08 -5.13
N ILE A 80 -8.14 4.43 -4.81
CA ILE A 80 -9.05 4.89 -3.75
C ILE A 80 -8.34 4.83 -2.39
N SER A 81 -7.63 3.73 -2.10
CA SER A 81 -6.90 3.57 -0.84
C SER A 81 -5.83 4.66 -0.65
N LEU A 82 -5.07 4.96 -1.71
CA LEU A 82 -4.11 6.06 -1.70
C LEU A 82 -4.79 7.41 -1.52
N LEU A 83 -5.91 7.66 -2.21
CA LEU A 83 -6.64 8.92 -2.11
C LEU A 83 -7.19 9.17 -0.70
N LEU A 84 -7.65 8.13 0.00
CA LEU A 84 -8.10 8.19 1.39
C LEU A 84 -6.93 8.38 2.38
N TYR A 85 -5.77 7.79 2.09
CA TYR A 85 -4.56 7.92 2.91
C TYR A 85 -3.82 9.25 2.71
N LEU A 86 -3.89 9.82 1.51
CA LEU A 86 -3.14 11.01 1.08
C LEU A 86 -3.28 12.22 2.04
N PRO A 87 -4.46 12.56 2.59
CA PRO A 87 -4.60 13.66 3.54
C PRO A 87 -3.69 13.52 4.76
N ALA A 88 -3.52 12.32 5.31
CA ALA A 88 -2.64 12.09 6.45
C ALA A 88 -1.17 12.31 6.07
N VAL A 89 -0.74 11.84 4.89
CA VAL A 89 0.63 12.09 4.38
C VAL A 89 0.90 13.57 4.22
N LEU A 90 -0.06 14.29 3.63
CA LEU A 90 0.13 15.69 3.30
C LEU A 90 0.22 16.57 4.54
N SER A 91 -0.53 16.23 5.60
CA SER A 91 -0.41 16.90 6.89
C SER A 91 0.99 16.84 7.50
N HIS A 92 1.71 15.72 7.31
CA HIS A 92 3.11 15.56 7.76
C HIS A 92 4.15 16.14 6.81
N SER A 93 3.78 16.38 5.54
CA SER A 93 4.70 16.91 4.52
C SER A 93 4.82 18.45 4.54
N GLY A 94 3.92 19.14 5.22
CA GLY A 94 3.80 20.60 5.18
C GLY A 94 3.21 21.15 3.86
N LEU A 95 2.89 20.27 2.89
CA LEU A 95 2.23 20.65 1.64
C LEU A 95 0.71 20.71 1.83
N ASN A 96 0.18 21.88 2.18
CA ASN A 96 -1.27 22.09 2.24
C ASN A 96 -1.84 22.59 0.89
N TRP A 97 -1.99 21.68 -0.06
CA TRP A 97 -2.75 21.90 -1.30
C TRP A 97 -4.21 22.35 -1.08
N LEU A 98 -4.81 22.07 0.08
CA LEU A 98 -6.16 22.50 0.43
C LEU A 98 -6.20 23.92 1.02
N ASN A 99 -5.07 24.63 1.13
CA ASN A 99 -5.07 26.07 1.39
C ASN A 99 -5.91 26.84 0.35
N ILE A 100 -6.04 26.30 -0.87
CA ILE A 100 -6.90 26.87 -1.92
C ILE A 100 -8.37 26.96 -1.47
N ILE A 101 -8.82 26.05 -0.61
CA ILE A 101 -10.18 26.00 -0.08
C ILE A 101 -10.25 26.39 1.42
N ASN A 102 -9.20 27.02 1.96
CA ASN A 102 -9.09 27.41 3.38
C ASN A 102 -9.32 26.26 4.37
N VAL A 103 -9.00 25.03 3.99
CA VAL A 103 -9.03 23.88 4.91
C VAL A 103 -7.63 23.62 5.43
N GLU A 104 -7.42 23.83 6.73
CA GLU A 104 -6.18 23.44 7.38
C GLU A 104 -6.14 21.93 7.53
N LEU A 105 -5.15 21.32 6.86
CA LEU A 105 -5.01 19.87 6.83
C LEU A 105 -4.21 19.40 8.05
N SER A 106 -4.88 18.73 8.99
CA SER A 106 -4.28 18.13 10.17
C SER A 106 -4.70 16.68 10.31
N THR A 107 -3.88 15.89 11.00
CA THR A 107 -4.16 14.49 11.32
C THR A 107 -3.85 14.23 12.79
N GLU A 108 -4.67 13.41 13.44
CA GLU A 108 -4.39 12.91 14.79
C GLU A 108 -3.35 11.77 14.77
N LEU A 109 -3.05 11.22 13.58
CA LEU A 109 -2.11 10.11 13.45
C LEU A 109 -0.66 10.56 13.62
N PRO A 110 0.10 9.91 14.53
CA PRO A 110 1.54 10.07 14.60
C PRO A 110 2.22 9.76 13.26
N TYR A 111 3.35 10.43 12.98
CA TYR A 111 4.10 10.25 11.73
C TYR A 111 4.49 8.78 11.48
N ASN A 112 4.99 8.09 12.52
CA ASN A 112 5.39 6.69 12.44
C ASN A 112 4.22 5.76 12.08
N ILE A 113 3.03 6.02 12.63
CA ILE A 113 1.81 5.25 12.29
C ILE A 113 1.39 5.54 10.85
N THR A 114 1.44 6.81 10.44
CA THR A 114 1.16 7.22 9.06
C THR A 114 2.11 6.50 8.09
N LEU A 115 3.40 6.42 8.40
CA LEU A 115 4.40 5.72 7.59
C LEU A 115 4.11 4.20 7.51
N ILE A 116 3.79 3.56 8.64
CA ILE A 116 3.44 2.13 8.67
C ILE A 116 2.20 1.84 7.81
N ILE A 117 1.16 2.68 7.91
CA ILE A 117 -0.05 2.56 7.09
C ILE A 117 0.30 2.68 5.59
N GLY A 118 1.14 3.66 5.22
CA GLY A 118 1.58 3.83 3.83
C GLY A 118 2.32 2.61 3.30
N LEU A 119 3.26 2.07 4.07
CA LEU A 119 3.98 0.84 3.72
C LEU A 119 3.03 -0.35 3.58
N ALA A 120 2.04 -0.48 4.46
CA ALA A 120 1.04 -1.55 4.40
C ALA A 120 0.17 -1.45 3.13
N ILE A 121 -0.31 -0.25 2.78
CA ILE A 121 -1.11 -0.02 1.57
C ILE A 121 -0.30 -0.34 0.30
N ILE A 122 0.93 0.16 0.20
CA ILE A 122 1.81 -0.10 -0.96
C ILE A 122 2.16 -1.59 -1.05
N SER A 123 2.52 -2.21 0.07
CA SER A 123 2.83 -3.65 0.11
C SER A 123 1.62 -4.49 -0.29
N GLY A 124 0.42 -4.12 0.17
CA GLY A 124 -0.83 -4.77 -0.21
C GLY A 124 -1.09 -4.71 -1.71
N TYR A 125 -0.84 -3.56 -2.34
CA TYR A 125 -0.97 -3.43 -3.80
C TYR A 125 0.03 -4.29 -4.57
N LEU A 126 1.31 -4.28 -4.17
CA LEU A 126 2.33 -5.12 -4.80
C LEU A 126 2.01 -6.61 -4.66
N LEU A 127 1.45 -7.03 -3.51
CA LEU A 127 0.97 -8.39 -3.29
C LEU A 127 -0.21 -8.74 -4.21
N LEU A 128 -1.18 -7.83 -4.38
CA LEU A 128 -2.29 -8.04 -5.33
C LEU A 128 -1.78 -8.24 -6.76
N LEU A 129 -0.80 -7.44 -7.21
CA LEU A 129 -0.16 -7.62 -8.52
C LEU A 129 0.58 -8.96 -8.62
N ALA A 130 1.29 -9.36 -7.56
CA ALA A 130 1.96 -10.66 -7.52
C ALA A 130 0.95 -11.82 -7.61
N PHE A 131 -0.20 -11.72 -6.94
CA PHE A 131 -1.26 -12.72 -7.01
C PHE A 131 -1.88 -12.81 -8.41
N ASN A 132 -2.11 -11.70 -9.09
CA ASN A 132 -2.63 -11.70 -10.47
C ASN A 132 -1.64 -12.38 -11.43
N ARG A 133 -0.38 -11.94 -11.39
CA ARG A 133 0.69 -12.52 -12.20
C ARG A 133 0.94 -14.00 -11.93
N ALA A 134 0.64 -14.49 -10.72
CA ALA A 134 0.76 -15.91 -10.39
C ALA A 134 -0.41 -16.73 -10.99
N GLU A 135 -1.61 -16.18 -11.03
CA GLU A 135 -2.77 -16.82 -11.66
C GLU A 135 -2.65 -16.85 -13.19
N GLU A 136 -2.15 -15.77 -13.80
CA GLU A 136 -1.80 -15.73 -15.22
C GLU A 136 -0.78 -16.82 -15.57
N THR A 137 0.32 -16.89 -14.82
CA THR A 137 1.35 -17.92 -15.02
C THR A 137 0.80 -19.33 -14.83
N TYR A 138 -0.09 -19.56 -13.86
CA TYR A 138 -0.73 -20.86 -13.71
C TYR A 138 -1.57 -21.23 -14.92
N THR A 139 -2.42 -20.30 -15.38
CA THR A 139 -3.29 -20.51 -16.54
C THR A 139 -2.46 -20.76 -17.80
N GLU A 140 -1.38 -20.02 -17.96
CA GLU A 140 -0.43 -20.18 -19.07
C GLU A 140 0.30 -21.53 -19.03
N LEU A 141 0.77 -21.98 -17.86
CA LEU A 141 1.46 -23.27 -17.75
C LEU A 141 0.51 -24.45 -18.01
N VAL A 142 -0.71 -24.40 -17.47
CA VAL A 142 -1.72 -25.43 -17.71
C VAL A 142 -2.10 -25.48 -19.20
N THR A 143 -2.31 -24.33 -19.84
CA THR A 143 -2.62 -24.27 -21.29
C THR A 143 -1.48 -24.76 -22.18
N ARG A 144 -0.23 -24.66 -21.72
CA ARG A 144 0.96 -25.21 -22.39
C ARG A 144 1.20 -26.70 -22.10
N GLY A 145 0.33 -27.36 -21.35
CA GLY A 145 0.39 -28.80 -21.08
C GLY A 145 1.14 -29.21 -19.80
N ALA A 146 1.48 -28.27 -18.92
CA ALA A 146 2.00 -28.62 -17.59
C ALA A 146 0.92 -29.26 -16.73
N THR A 147 1.30 -30.16 -15.83
CA THR A 147 0.35 -30.72 -14.85
C THR A 147 -0.11 -29.64 -13.87
N GLU A 148 -1.34 -29.77 -13.35
CA GLU A 148 -1.87 -28.80 -12.37
C GLU A 148 -0.97 -28.64 -11.15
N GLU A 149 -0.30 -29.72 -10.73
CA GLU A 149 0.65 -29.72 -9.62
C GLU A 149 1.89 -28.88 -9.94
N GLN A 150 2.49 -29.07 -11.12
CA GLN A 150 3.65 -28.30 -11.56
C GLN A 150 3.31 -26.81 -11.72
N ALA A 151 2.19 -26.50 -12.36
CA ALA A 151 1.72 -25.14 -12.54
C ALA A 151 1.43 -24.46 -11.19
N SER A 152 0.79 -25.16 -10.25
CA SER A 152 0.53 -24.67 -8.89
C SER A 152 1.83 -24.41 -8.12
N LYS A 153 2.79 -25.33 -8.19
CA LYS A 153 4.11 -25.19 -7.54
C LYS A 153 4.86 -23.96 -8.05
N ALA A 154 4.91 -23.77 -9.38
CA ALA A 154 5.56 -22.61 -9.99
C ALA A 154 4.91 -21.29 -9.57
N ALA A 155 3.57 -21.21 -9.59
CA ALA A 155 2.85 -20.02 -9.16
C ALA A 155 3.08 -19.69 -7.67
N TRP A 156 3.11 -20.70 -6.79
CA TRP A 156 3.39 -20.50 -5.37
C TRP A 156 4.82 -20.01 -5.11
N ILE A 157 5.82 -20.49 -5.86
CA ILE A 157 7.19 -20.01 -5.77
C ILE A 157 7.25 -18.52 -6.12
N LYS A 158 6.58 -18.11 -7.19
CA LYS A 158 6.49 -16.70 -7.62
C LYS A 158 5.85 -15.81 -6.55
N ILE A 159 4.78 -16.28 -5.91
CA ILE A 159 4.13 -15.58 -4.79
C ILE A 159 5.10 -15.43 -3.62
N LYS A 160 5.73 -16.53 -3.17
CA LYS A 160 6.68 -16.51 -2.04
C LYS A 160 7.84 -15.55 -2.28
N TYR A 161 8.43 -15.59 -3.46
CA TYR A 161 9.54 -14.71 -3.83
C TYR A 161 9.09 -13.24 -3.86
N SER A 162 7.93 -12.95 -4.44
CA SER A 162 7.37 -11.60 -4.45
C SER A 162 7.10 -11.08 -3.04
N THR A 163 6.47 -11.90 -2.19
CA THR A 163 6.21 -11.55 -0.78
C THR A 163 7.49 -11.27 -0.02
N PHE A 164 8.53 -12.08 -0.23
CA PHE A 164 9.86 -11.85 0.36
C PHE A 164 10.45 -10.50 -0.04
N LEU A 165 10.48 -10.20 -1.34
CA LEU A 165 11.01 -8.93 -1.85
C LEU A 165 10.22 -7.72 -1.35
N ILE A 166 8.88 -7.81 -1.34
CA ILE A 166 8.00 -6.74 -0.84
C ILE A 166 8.26 -6.50 0.65
N THR A 167 8.36 -7.57 1.44
CA THR A 167 8.60 -7.48 2.89
C THR A 167 9.97 -6.87 3.16
N LEU A 168 11.01 -7.31 2.45
CA LEU A 168 12.36 -6.79 2.60
C LEU A 168 12.45 -5.31 2.20
N SER A 169 11.79 -4.93 1.11
CA SER A 169 11.73 -3.53 0.65
C SER A 169 10.99 -2.64 1.65
N GLY A 170 9.88 -3.14 2.21
CA GLY A 170 9.12 -2.43 3.24
C GLY A 170 9.91 -2.25 4.53
N LEU A 171 10.63 -3.29 4.99
CA LEU A 171 11.51 -3.21 6.14
C LEU A 171 12.63 -2.20 5.94
N LEU A 172 13.27 -2.20 4.76
CA LEU A 172 14.32 -1.24 4.46
C LEU A 172 13.77 0.18 4.40
N ALA A 173 12.62 0.40 3.75
CA ALA A 173 11.95 1.70 3.75
C ALA A 173 11.63 2.20 5.16
N PHE A 174 11.17 1.31 6.04
CA PHE A 174 10.93 1.62 7.45
C PHE A 174 12.23 1.99 8.19
N LEU A 175 13.33 1.26 7.97
CA LEU A 175 14.63 1.50 8.61
C LEU A 175 15.32 2.78 8.13
N ILE A 176 15.07 3.22 6.90
CA ILE A 176 15.62 4.48 6.36
C ILE A 176 15.20 5.66 7.23
N PHE A 177 13.99 5.64 7.78
CA PHE A 177 13.48 6.74 8.60
C PHE A 177 14.36 7.01 9.86
N PRO A 178 14.51 6.06 10.80
CA PRO A 178 15.38 6.28 11.96
C PRO A 178 16.86 6.41 11.60
N LEU A 179 17.33 5.77 10.52
CA LEU A 179 18.71 5.99 10.04
C LEU A 179 18.90 7.44 9.58
N SER A 180 17.94 8.03 8.87
CA SER A 180 18.06 9.39 8.38
C SER A 180 18.13 10.42 9.51
N THR A 181 17.36 10.22 10.59
CA THR A 181 17.36 11.11 11.76
C THR A 181 18.63 10.95 12.60
N LEU A 182 19.15 9.73 12.74
CA LEU A 182 20.41 9.46 13.44
C LEU A 182 21.65 9.96 12.68
N LEU A 183 21.65 9.83 11.35
CA LEU A 183 22.79 10.20 10.51
C LEU A 183 22.81 11.68 10.13
N ALA A 184 21.66 12.35 10.14
CA ALA A 184 21.53 13.77 9.83
C ALA A 184 22.52 14.70 10.56
N PRO A 185 22.69 14.64 11.89
CA PRO A 185 23.61 15.53 12.59
C PRO A 185 25.08 15.28 12.25
N ASN A 186 25.47 14.02 12.00
CA ASN A 186 26.86 13.65 11.73
C ASN A 186 27.29 13.93 10.28
N LEU A 187 26.35 13.87 9.34
CA LEU A 187 26.61 14.07 7.90
C LEU A 187 26.34 15.49 7.42
N LYS A 188 25.68 16.34 8.23
CA LYS A 188 25.37 17.74 7.90
C LYS A 188 26.61 18.56 7.53
N ASN A 189 27.76 18.21 8.08
CA ASN A 189 29.04 18.90 7.84
C ASN A 189 29.73 18.47 6.53
N ILE A 190 29.34 17.33 5.95
CA ILE A 190 30.02 16.73 4.78
C ILE A 190 29.13 16.82 3.52
N LEU A 191 27.80 16.74 3.69
CA LEU A 191 26.82 16.67 2.60
C LEU A 191 25.88 17.87 2.63
N THR A 192 26.39 19.04 2.26
CA THR A 192 25.58 20.28 2.16
C THR A 192 24.73 20.34 0.90
N ILE A 193 25.03 19.52 -0.11
CA ILE A 193 24.46 19.64 -1.47
C ILE A 193 23.38 18.58 -1.76
N ILE A 194 23.42 17.41 -1.10
CA ILE A 194 22.51 16.29 -1.40
C ILE A 194 21.75 15.90 -0.13
N PRO A 195 20.40 15.82 -0.16
CA PRO A 195 19.64 15.36 0.99
C PRO A 195 20.05 13.93 1.37
N ILE A 196 20.44 13.74 2.64
CA ILE A 196 20.95 12.45 3.17
C ILE A 196 19.99 11.29 2.89
N SER A 197 18.67 11.56 2.90
CA SER A 197 17.63 10.61 2.53
C SER A 197 17.86 9.98 1.15
N HIS A 198 18.31 10.74 0.15
CA HIS A 198 18.50 10.24 -1.21
C HIS A 198 19.73 9.32 -1.31
N ILE A 199 20.80 9.63 -0.56
CA ILE A 199 22.02 8.80 -0.54
C ILE A 199 21.74 7.47 0.16
N VAL A 200 21.05 7.51 1.30
CA VAL A 200 20.69 6.30 2.06
C VAL A 200 19.75 5.42 1.23
N VAL A 201 18.73 6.01 0.58
CA VAL A 201 17.82 5.28 -0.32
C VAL A 201 18.61 4.67 -1.49
N GLY A 202 19.45 5.44 -2.17
CA GLY A 202 20.23 4.98 -3.32
C GLY A 202 21.15 3.81 -2.96
N PHE A 203 21.86 3.90 -1.83
CA PHE A 203 22.73 2.82 -1.36
C PHE A 203 21.96 1.54 -1.06
N LEU A 204 20.83 1.64 -0.35
CA LEU A 204 20.01 0.47 0.00
C LEU A 204 19.38 -0.18 -1.23
N VAL A 205 18.95 0.61 -2.21
CA VAL A 205 18.43 0.09 -3.48
C VAL A 205 19.52 -0.65 -4.26
N ALA A 206 20.73 -0.08 -4.37
CA ALA A 206 21.85 -0.75 -5.02
C ALA A 206 22.22 -2.09 -4.35
N LEU A 207 22.20 -2.11 -3.01
CA LEU A 207 22.46 -3.31 -2.22
C LEU A 207 21.37 -4.36 -2.42
N LEU A 208 20.10 -3.96 -2.44
CA LEU A 208 18.96 -4.83 -2.73
C LEU A 208 19.01 -5.45 -4.12
N ILE A 209 19.32 -4.67 -5.14
CA ILE A 209 19.45 -5.15 -6.52
C ILE A 209 20.57 -6.21 -6.57
N SER A 210 21.70 -5.92 -5.93
CA SER A 210 22.85 -6.83 -5.88
C SER A 210 22.52 -8.14 -5.16
N LEU A 211 21.86 -8.06 -4.00
CA LEU A 211 21.42 -9.25 -3.25
C LEU A 211 20.37 -10.06 -4.01
N SER A 212 19.43 -9.39 -4.67
CA SER A 212 18.37 -10.06 -5.45
C SER A 212 18.97 -10.81 -6.65
N ALA A 213 19.94 -10.19 -7.33
CA ALA A 213 20.67 -10.82 -8.43
C ALA A 213 21.49 -12.04 -7.93
N LEU A 214 22.18 -11.91 -6.81
CA LEU A 214 22.89 -13.03 -6.17
C LEU A 214 21.94 -14.17 -5.82
N PHE A 215 20.81 -13.86 -5.18
CA PHE A 215 19.83 -14.87 -4.79
C PHE A 215 19.25 -15.61 -6.01
N TYR A 216 18.94 -14.88 -7.09
CA TYR A 216 18.48 -15.48 -8.34
C TYR A 216 19.53 -16.42 -8.97
N LEU A 217 20.80 -15.99 -9.01
CA LEU A 217 21.90 -16.79 -9.56
C LEU A 217 22.22 -18.04 -8.72
N ILE A 218 22.00 -17.98 -7.41
CA ILE A 218 22.17 -19.12 -6.51
C ILE A 218 21.00 -20.08 -6.67
N SER A 219 19.76 -19.58 -6.67
CA SER A 219 18.57 -20.43 -6.78
C SER A 219 18.40 -21.09 -8.15
N SER A 220 19.09 -20.61 -9.20
CA SER A 220 19.05 -21.20 -10.54
C SER A 220 20.02 -22.38 -10.71
N LYS A 221 20.84 -22.68 -9.69
CA LYS A 221 21.82 -23.78 -9.71
C LYS A 221 21.34 -25.04 -8.98
N GLU A 222 20.22 -24.94 -8.27
CA GLU A 222 19.50 -26.08 -7.65
C GLU A 222 18.32 -26.51 -8.53
#